data_AF-A0A066X2M8-F1
#
_entry.id   AF-A0A066X2M8-F1
#
_cell.length_a   1.000
_cell.length_b   1.000
_cell.length_c   1.000
_cell.angle_alpha   90.00
_cell.angle_beta   90.00
_cell.angle_gamma   90.00
#
_symmetry.space_group_name_H-M   'P 1'
#
loop_
_entity.id
_entity.type
_entity.pdbx_description
1 polymer ?
#
loop_
_entity_poly.entity_id
_entity_poly.type
_entity_poly.pdbx_seq_one_letter_code
_entity_poly.pdbx_strand_id
1 'polypeptide(L)'
;MASPVVLEGVEPRVGCVPRQDEQDDDHLLQLVFRLGDLPEEIFQQWKTSSFYFTPERKLYNCQLGGVEDGEEPLMLEEPTMEGAFDKAAPELTEEEASIVKKLIRRILRYDPRERPSPAELLLDPWFQGIEV
;
A
#
# COMPACT_ATOMS: atom_id res chain seq x y z
N MET A 1 -6.06 46.88 36.04
CA MET A 1 -7.00 45.78 36.27
C MET A 1 -7.22 45.09 34.94
N ALA A 2 -6.68 43.89 34.78
CA ALA A 2 -6.97 43.02 33.65
C ALA A 2 -7.23 41.63 34.24
N SER A 3 -8.47 41.16 34.14
CA SER A 3 -8.82 39.79 34.50
C SER A 3 -8.30 38.83 33.43
N PRO A 4 -7.82 37.63 33.79
CA PRO A 4 -7.52 36.59 32.82
C PRO A 4 -8.80 35.87 32.42
N VAL A 5 -9.08 35.78 31.12
CA VAL A 5 -10.07 34.85 30.59
C VAL A 5 -9.37 33.51 30.40
N VAL A 6 -9.65 32.60 31.31
CA VAL A 6 -9.36 31.17 31.16
C VAL A 6 -10.38 30.63 30.15
N LEU A 7 -9.91 30.13 29.01
CA LEU A 7 -10.68 29.18 28.22
C LEU A 7 -9.94 27.85 28.30
N GLU A 8 -10.49 27.02 29.17
CA GLU A 8 -10.15 25.62 29.36
C GLU A 8 -10.36 24.81 28.08
N GLY A 9 -9.60 23.73 27.94
CA GLY A 9 -9.98 22.60 27.09
C GLY A 9 -9.28 22.52 25.73
N VAL A 10 -7.95 22.41 25.71
CA VAL A 10 -7.31 21.57 24.68
C VAL A 10 -7.25 20.17 25.27
N GLU A 11 -8.31 19.39 25.06
CA GLU A 11 -8.19 17.95 25.23
C GLU A 11 -7.11 17.46 24.25
N PRO A 12 -6.14 16.65 24.72
CA PRO A 12 -5.15 16.07 23.83
C PRO A 12 -5.91 15.29 22.78
N ARG A 13 -5.64 15.56 21.49
CA ARG A 13 -6.18 14.81 20.36
C ARG A 13 -6.00 13.32 20.68
N VAL A 14 -7.10 12.67 21.06
CA VAL A 14 -7.20 11.22 21.16
C VAL A 14 -6.63 10.70 19.85
N GLY A 15 -5.56 9.93 19.93
CA GLY A 15 -4.87 9.42 18.75
C GLY A 15 -5.91 8.88 17.79
N CYS A 16 -5.96 9.46 16.58
CA CYS A 16 -6.83 9.02 15.52
C CYS A 16 -6.47 7.56 15.25
N VAL A 17 -7.19 6.63 15.87
CA VAL A 17 -7.19 5.25 15.43
C VAL A 17 -8.10 5.28 14.21
N PRO A 18 -7.56 5.13 12.98
CA PRO A 18 -8.41 5.08 11.81
C PRO A 18 -9.44 3.98 12.01
N ARG A 19 -10.69 4.23 11.60
CA ARG A 19 -11.71 3.19 11.64
C ARG A 19 -11.19 2.00 10.84
N GLN A 20 -11.59 0.78 11.19
CA GLN A 20 -11.05 -0.43 10.54
C GLN A 20 -11.17 -0.35 9.01
N ASP A 21 -12.27 0.23 8.50
CA ASP A 21 -12.49 0.46 7.07
C ASP A 21 -11.42 1.39 6.44
N GLU A 22 -10.97 2.44 7.14
CA GLU A 22 -9.92 3.36 6.64
C GLU A 22 -8.54 2.68 6.60
N GLN A 23 -8.28 1.72 7.50
CA GLN A 23 -7.05 0.93 7.46
C GLN A 23 -7.06 -0.06 6.29
N ASP A 24 -8.19 -0.72 6.05
CA ASP A 24 -8.34 -1.62 4.91
C ASP A 24 -8.19 -0.85 3.58
N ASP A 25 -8.75 0.36 3.50
CA ASP A 25 -8.61 1.26 2.36
C ASP A 25 -7.16 1.67 2.11
N ASP A 26 -6.44 2.06 3.18
CA ASP A 26 -5.01 2.39 3.11
C ASP A 26 -4.18 1.21 2.57
N HIS A 27 -4.42 0.00 3.10
CA HIS A 27 -3.71 -1.19 2.63
C HIS A 27 -4.02 -1.52 1.17
N LEU A 28 -5.29 -1.40 0.73
CA LEU A 28 -5.68 -1.68 -0.65
C LEU A 28 -5.08 -0.65 -1.62
N LEU A 29 -5.02 0.63 -1.24
CA LEU A 29 -4.31 1.66 -1.99
C LEU A 29 -2.82 1.34 -2.11
N GLN A 30 -2.17 0.98 -1.00
CA GLN A 30 -0.76 0.57 -1.02
C GLN A 30 -0.53 -0.63 -1.94
N LEU A 31 -1.41 -1.64 -1.93
CA LEU A 31 -1.31 -2.77 -2.85
C LEU A 31 -1.41 -2.31 -4.32
N VAL A 32 -2.34 -1.41 -4.64
CA VAL A 32 -2.48 -0.84 -5.99
C VAL A 32 -1.20 -0.10 -6.40
N PHE A 33 -0.64 0.74 -5.54
CA PHE A 33 0.61 1.45 -5.84
C PHE A 33 1.79 0.50 -6.07
N ARG A 34 1.93 -0.53 -5.22
CA ARG A 34 3.07 -1.44 -5.26
C ARG A 34 2.95 -2.47 -6.38
N LEU A 35 1.77 -3.02 -6.59
CA LEU A 35 1.55 -4.20 -7.43
C LEU A 35 0.78 -3.88 -8.71
N GLY A 36 0.18 -2.71 -8.82
CA GLY A 36 -0.71 -2.33 -9.92
C GLY A 36 -2.16 -2.75 -9.67
N ASP A 37 -2.98 -2.65 -10.71
CA ASP A 37 -4.43 -2.81 -10.64
C ASP A 37 -4.88 -4.08 -9.90
N LEU A 38 -5.88 -3.92 -9.04
CA LEU A 38 -6.54 -5.05 -8.39
C LEU A 38 -7.29 -5.90 -9.42
N PRO A 39 -7.36 -7.23 -9.25
CA PRO A 39 -8.30 -8.08 -9.99
C PRO A 39 -9.74 -7.59 -9.81
N GLU A 40 -10.58 -7.78 -10.84
CA GLU A 40 -11.97 -7.31 -10.86
C GLU A 40 -12.77 -7.86 -9.66
N GLU A 41 -12.56 -9.13 -9.33
CA GLU A 41 -13.28 -9.81 -8.24
C GLU A 41 -12.98 -9.21 -6.87
N ILE A 42 -11.74 -8.75 -6.66
CA ILE A 42 -11.33 -8.09 -5.42
C ILE A 42 -11.84 -6.65 -5.40
N PHE A 43 -11.70 -5.95 -6.53
CA PHE A 43 -12.13 -4.56 -6.66
C PHE A 43 -13.64 -4.40 -6.41
N GLN A 44 -14.48 -5.30 -6.94
CA GLN A 44 -15.94 -5.27 -6.72
C GLN A 44 -16.35 -5.48 -5.25
N GLN A 45 -15.50 -6.11 -4.45
CA GLN A 45 -15.77 -6.32 -3.02
C GLN A 45 -15.37 -5.12 -2.16
N TRP A 46 -14.57 -4.21 -2.70
CA TRP A 46 -14.12 -3.02 -2.01
C TRP A 46 -15.21 -1.93 -2.02
N LYS A 47 -15.99 -1.91 -0.94
CA LYS A 47 -17.22 -1.09 -0.81
C LYS A 47 -16.98 0.42 -0.97
N THR A 48 -15.81 0.89 -0.58
CA THR A 48 -15.40 2.30 -0.58
C THR A 48 -14.50 2.65 -1.76
N SER A 49 -14.27 1.73 -2.70
CA SER A 49 -13.45 1.96 -3.90
C SER A 49 -13.83 3.22 -4.69
N SER A 50 -15.10 3.62 -4.69
CA SER A 50 -15.58 4.84 -5.34
C SER A 50 -15.02 6.14 -4.75
N PHE A 51 -14.43 6.12 -3.55
CA PHE A 51 -13.73 7.28 -2.98
C PHE A 51 -12.35 7.52 -3.60
N TYR A 52 -11.83 6.54 -4.32
CA TYR A 52 -10.44 6.50 -4.79
C TYR A 52 -10.33 6.32 -6.30
N PHE A 53 -11.32 5.65 -6.91
CA PHE A 53 -11.32 5.30 -8.34
C PHE A 53 -12.50 5.90 -9.10
N THR A 54 -12.25 6.29 -10.35
CA THR A 54 -13.31 6.63 -11.30
C THR A 54 -14.06 5.37 -11.73
N PRO A 55 -15.26 5.48 -12.34
CA PRO A 55 -15.97 4.33 -12.89
C PRO A 55 -15.16 3.49 -13.91
N GLU A 56 -14.18 4.10 -14.58
CA GLU A 56 -13.24 3.43 -15.48
C GLU A 56 -12.06 2.77 -14.77
N ARG A 57 -12.12 2.65 -13.43
CA ARG A 57 -11.09 2.05 -12.56
C ARG A 57 -9.74 2.77 -12.60
N LYS A 58 -9.75 4.08 -12.85
CA LYS A 58 -8.55 4.92 -12.76
C LYS A 58 -8.47 5.54 -11.37
N LEU A 59 -7.31 5.42 -10.72
CA LEU A 59 -7.05 6.10 -9.45
C LEU A 59 -7.13 7.62 -9.67
N TYR A 60 -7.93 8.30 -8.85
CA TYR A 60 -8.10 9.76 -8.89
C TYR A 60 -7.84 10.42 -7.54
N ASN A 61 -7.86 9.65 -6.46
CA ASN A 61 -7.66 10.13 -5.09
C ASN A 61 -6.99 9.04 -4.23
N CYS A 62 -6.13 9.44 -3.30
CA CYS A 62 -5.56 8.57 -2.26
C CYS A 62 -5.77 9.12 -0.83
N GLN A 63 -6.53 10.21 -0.68
CA GLN A 63 -6.97 10.68 0.64
C GLN A 63 -7.99 9.71 1.23
N LEU A 64 -7.67 9.14 2.40
CA LEU A 64 -8.56 8.24 3.13
C LEU A 64 -9.88 8.93 3.50
N GLY A 65 -10.99 8.23 3.32
CA GLY A 65 -12.33 8.78 3.54
C GLY A 65 -12.90 9.58 2.37
N GLY A 66 -12.15 9.75 1.28
CA GLY A 66 -12.57 10.49 0.09
C GLY A 66 -12.19 11.97 0.12
N VAL A 67 -12.61 12.68 -0.93
CA VAL A 67 -12.37 14.12 -1.13
C VAL A 67 -13.62 14.88 -0.67
N GLU A 68 -13.45 15.91 0.15
CA GLU A 68 -14.57 16.78 0.57
C GLU A 68 -15.05 17.67 -0.58
N ASP A 69 -16.31 18.11 -0.51
CA ASP A 69 -16.91 18.95 -1.55
C ASP A 69 -16.13 20.27 -1.72
N GLY A 70 -15.57 20.46 -2.92
CA GLY A 70 -14.80 21.67 -3.27
C GLY A 70 -13.30 21.59 -2.98
N GLU A 71 -12.82 20.47 -2.43
CA GLU A 71 -11.38 20.19 -2.29
C GLU A 71 -10.82 19.48 -3.53
N GLU A 72 -9.53 19.67 -3.78
CA GLU A 72 -8.82 18.98 -4.86
C GLU A 72 -8.42 17.57 -4.44
N PRO A 73 -8.56 16.55 -5.30
CA PRO A 73 -8.12 15.19 -4.99
C PRO A 73 -6.63 15.10 -4.69
N LEU A 74 -6.28 14.33 -3.65
CA LEU A 74 -4.88 14.06 -3.33
C LEU A 74 -4.36 12.94 -4.23
N MET A 75 -3.30 13.22 -4.99
CA MET A 75 -2.55 12.21 -5.75
C MET A 75 -1.10 12.21 -5.30
N LEU A 76 -0.63 11.06 -4.81
CA LEU A 76 0.75 10.85 -4.40
C LEU A 76 1.48 9.95 -5.40
N GLU A 77 2.74 10.30 -5.69
CA GLU A 77 3.64 9.43 -6.43
C GLU A 77 4.24 8.39 -5.46
N GLU A 78 3.56 7.25 -5.33
CA GLU A 78 4.11 6.11 -4.61
C GLU A 78 4.90 5.19 -5.55
N PRO A 79 6.10 4.71 -5.15
CA PRO A 79 6.86 3.81 -6.00
C PRO A 79 6.20 2.44 -6.10
N THR A 80 6.42 1.73 -7.21
CA THR A 80 6.07 0.31 -7.32
C THR A 80 6.83 -0.53 -6.29
N MET A 81 6.52 -1.82 -6.17
CA MET A 81 7.29 -2.75 -5.33
C MET A 81 8.79 -2.71 -5.67
N GLU A 82 9.12 -2.76 -6.96
CA GLU A 82 10.50 -2.69 -7.45
C GLU A 82 11.14 -1.33 -7.15
N GLY A 83 10.40 -0.23 -7.34
CA GLY A 83 10.90 1.11 -7.00
C GLY A 83 11.12 1.31 -5.50
N ALA A 84 10.28 0.68 -4.65
CA ALA A 84 10.46 0.70 -3.20
C ALA A 84 11.71 -0.09 -2.80
N PHE A 85 11.92 -1.24 -3.44
CA PHE A 85 13.10 -2.08 -3.26
C PHE A 85 14.38 -1.32 -3.63
N ASP A 86 14.38 -0.66 -4.80
CA ASP A 86 15.53 0.10 -5.28
C ASP A 86 15.83 1.31 -4.37
N LYS A 87 14.79 1.98 -3.85
CA LYS A 87 14.94 3.07 -2.89
C LYS A 87 15.52 2.61 -1.55
N ALA A 88 15.19 1.38 -1.11
CA ALA A 88 15.75 0.80 0.11
C ALA A 88 17.24 0.48 -0.03
N ALA A 89 17.74 0.38 -1.27
CA ALA A 89 19.15 0.14 -1.61
C ALA A 89 19.80 -0.98 -0.78
N PRO A 90 19.24 -2.20 -0.81
CA PRO A 90 19.83 -3.33 -0.10
C PRO A 90 21.24 -3.65 -0.64
N GLU A 91 22.10 -4.18 0.21
CA GLU A 91 23.47 -4.60 -0.13
C GLU A 91 23.46 -5.87 -0.99
N LEU A 92 23.11 -5.73 -2.27
CA LEU A 92 23.00 -6.80 -3.25
C LEU A 92 23.63 -6.35 -4.56
N THR A 93 24.17 -7.30 -5.33
CA THR A 93 24.52 -7.07 -6.73
C THR A 93 23.27 -6.82 -7.56
N GLU A 94 23.44 -6.27 -8.77
CA GLU A 94 22.31 -6.02 -9.68
C GLU A 94 21.60 -7.33 -10.07
N GLU A 95 22.36 -8.40 -10.25
CA GLU A 95 21.86 -9.75 -10.54
C GLU A 95 21.03 -10.30 -9.38
N GLU A 96 21.55 -10.22 -8.15
CA GLU A 96 20.83 -10.65 -6.94
C GLU A 96 19.55 -9.84 -6.73
N ALA A 97 19.63 -8.51 -6.85
CA ALA A 97 18.47 -7.63 -6.76
C ALA A 97 17.39 -7.99 -7.79
N SER A 98 17.79 -8.33 -9.02
CA SER A 98 16.88 -8.79 -10.09
C SER A 98 16.18 -10.09 -9.72
N ILE A 99 16.90 -11.05 -9.11
CA ILE A 99 16.34 -12.32 -8.63
C ILE A 99 15.34 -12.06 -7.50
N VAL A 100 15.72 -11.28 -6.49
CA VAL A 100 14.87 -11.02 -5.32
C VAL A 100 13.61 -10.24 -5.70
N LYS A 101 13.71 -9.22 -6.58
CA LYS A 101 12.53 -8.50 -7.08
C LYS A 101 11.54 -9.43 -7.78
N LYS A 102 12.02 -10.34 -8.63
CA LYS A 102 11.16 -11.36 -9.28
C LYS A 102 10.53 -12.32 -8.27
N LEU A 103 11.28 -12.72 -7.24
CA LEU A 103 10.79 -13.58 -6.16
C LEU A 103 9.67 -12.90 -5.37
N ILE A 104 9.89 -11.68 -4.89
CA ILE A 104 8.88 -10.89 -4.16
C ILE A 104 7.63 -10.72 -5.03
N ARG A 105 7.79 -10.41 -6.33
CA ARG A 105 6.67 -10.26 -7.26
C ARG A 105 5.82 -11.54 -7.39
N ARG A 106 6.45 -12.71 -7.35
CA ARG A 106 5.75 -14.01 -7.37
C ARG A 106 5.02 -14.27 -6.06
N ILE A 107 5.64 -13.97 -4.92
CA ILE A 107 5.03 -14.14 -3.60
C ILE A 107 3.80 -13.24 -3.43
N LEU A 108 3.86 -12.01 -3.94
CA LEU A 108 2.81 -11.00 -3.79
C LEU A 108 1.78 -11.02 -4.92
N ARG A 109 1.64 -12.12 -5.68
CA ARG A 109 0.54 -12.25 -6.65
C ARG A 109 -0.82 -12.13 -5.95
N TYR A 110 -1.75 -11.39 -6.55
CA TYR A 110 -3.08 -11.18 -5.96
C TYR A 110 -3.83 -12.50 -5.77
N ASP A 111 -3.91 -13.35 -6.80
CA ASP A 111 -4.49 -14.68 -6.67
C ASP A 111 -3.59 -15.58 -5.81
N PRO A 112 -4.06 -16.05 -4.64
CA PRO A 112 -3.29 -16.95 -3.79
C PRO A 112 -2.88 -18.26 -4.48
N ARG A 113 -3.64 -18.73 -5.47
CA ARG A 113 -3.35 -19.97 -6.21
C ARG A 113 -2.17 -19.83 -7.16
N GLU A 114 -1.84 -18.60 -7.55
CA GLU A 114 -0.66 -18.30 -8.38
C GLU A 114 0.61 -18.10 -7.53
N ARG A 115 0.49 -18.05 -6.21
CA ARG A 115 1.63 -17.89 -5.32
C ARG A 115 2.38 -19.22 -5.20
N PRO A 116 3.72 -19.18 -5.14
CA PRO A 116 4.51 -20.38 -4.92
C PRO A 116 4.26 -20.92 -3.51
N SER A 117 4.23 -22.25 -3.38
CA SER A 117 4.26 -22.93 -2.09
C SER A 117 5.62 -22.74 -1.40
N PRO A 118 5.71 -22.97 -0.08
CA PRO A 118 7.00 -22.94 0.63
C PRO A 118 8.06 -23.88 0.02
N ALA A 119 7.66 -25.09 -0.41
CA ALA A 119 8.58 -26.03 -1.02
C ALA A 119 9.11 -25.52 -2.37
N GLU A 120 8.27 -24.91 -3.20
CA GLU A 120 8.68 -24.30 -4.46
C GLU A 120 9.54 -23.04 -4.25
N LEU A 121 9.27 -22.27 -3.20
CA LEU A 121 10.08 -21.10 -2.84
C LEU A 121 11.51 -21.49 -2.50
N LEU A 122 11.71 -22.58 -1.75
CA LEU A 122 13.06 -23.05 -1.40
C LEU A 122 13.88 -23.49 -2.62
N LEU A 123 13.24 -23.77 -3.76
CA LEU A 123 13.90 -24.09 -5.03
C LEU A 123 14.25 -22.85 -5.86
N ASP A 124 13.87 -21.64 -5.42
CA ASP A 124 14.19 -20.40 -6.12
C ASP A 124 15.71 -20.14 -6.12
N PRO A 125 16.29 -19.56 -7.19
CA PRO A 125 17.71 -19.26 -7.26
C PRO A 125 18.24 -18.45 -6.07
N TRP A 126 17.40 -17.59 -5.48
CA TRP A 126 17.79 -16.85 -4.28
C TRP A 126 18.19 -17.78 -3.12
N PHE A 127 17.36 -18.78 -2.82
CA PHE A 127 17.61 -19.70 -1.70
C PHE A 127 18.64 -20.77 -2.04
N GLN A 128 18.67 -21.26 -3.28
CA GLN A 128 19.65 -22.26 -3.72
C GLN A 128 21.08 -21.70 -3.79
N GLY A 129 21.24 -20.38 -3.93
CA GLY A 129 22.55 -19.70 -3.93
C GLY A 129 23.12 -19.42 -2.54
N ILE A 130 22.37 -19.68 -1.46
CA ILE A 130 22.86 -19.47 -0.09
C ILE A 130 23.75 -20.66 0.28
N GLU A 131 25.05 -20.41 0.40
CA GLU A 131 25.97 -21.38 1.00
C GLU A 131 25.73 -21.43 2.52
N VAL A 132 25.61 -22.64 3.07
CA VAL A 132 25.38 -22.91 4.51
C VAL A 132 26.60 -23.61 5.11
#